data_AF-A0A6J7R5D5-F1
#
_entry.id   AF-A0A6J7R5D5-F1
#
_cell.length_a   1.000
_cell.length_b   1.000
_cell.length_c   1.000
_cell.angle_alpha   90.00
_cell.angle_beta   90.00
_cell.angle_gamma   90.00
#
_symmetry.space_group_name_H-M   'P 1'
#
loop_
_entity.id
_entity.type
_entity.pdbx_description
1 polymer ?
#
loop_
_entity_poly.entity_id
_entity_poly.type
_entity_poly.pdbx_seq_one_letter_code
_entity_poly.pdbx_strand_id
1 'polypeptide(L)' 'MPKAYPIYDYTYKSNVDVLRGWLAEHASNVYPVGRNGMHKYNNQDHSMYTAMLSVENMLGASHDIWSVNVEEEYHEEAKG' A
#
# COMPACT_ATOMS: atom_id res chain seq x y z
N MET A 1 -13.67 -13.75 -6.16
CA MET A 1 -12.66 -12.95 -6.88
C MET A 1 -11.37 -13.76 -6.97
N PRO A 2 -10.95 -14.25 -8.14
CA PRO A 2 -9.60 -14.80 -8.28
C PRO A 2 -8.57 -13.70 -7.99
N LYS A 3 -7.49 -14.02 -7.24
CA LYS A 3 -6.49 -13.07 -6.68
C LYS A 3 -7.01 -12.10 -5.60
N ALA A 4 -7.91 -12.55 -4.72
CA ALA A 4 -8.45 -11.71 -3.64
C ALA A 4 -7.43 -11.36 -2.53
N TYR A 5 -6.37 -12.17 -2.38
CA TYR A 5 -5.39 -12.04 -1.31
C TYR A 5 -3.98 -11.94 -1.90
N PRO A 6 -3.19 -10.91 -1.54
CA PRO A 6 -1.77 -10.88 -1.89
C PRO A 6 -1.03 -12.03 -1.22
N ILE A 7 0.03 -12.53 -1.87
CA ILE A 7 0.91 -13.55 -1.31
C ILE A 7 2.15 -12.82 -0.79
N TYR A 8 2.38 -12.93 0.51
CA TYR A 8 3.54 -12.35 1.16
C TYR A 8 4.66 -13.40 1.24
N ASP A 9 5.25 -13.67 0.09
CA ASP A 9 6.44 -14.52 0.01
C ASP A 9 7.73 -13.74 0.35
N TYR A 10 8.86 -14.46 0.34
CA TYR A 10 10.18 -13.90 0.65
C TYR A 10 10.62 -12.76 -0.32
N THR A 11 9.99 -12.64 -1.49
CA THR A 11 10.28 -11.59 -2.49
C THR A 11 9.25 -10.47 -2.52
N TYR A 12 8.12 -10.63 -1.82
CA TYR A 12 7.02 -9.67 -1.84
C TYR A 12 7.50 -8.25 -1.59
N LYS A 13 8.23 -8.02 -0.49
CA LYS A 13 8.72 -6.69 -0.12
C LYS A 13 9.63 -6.10 -1.18
N SER A 14 10.60 -6.86 -1.69
CA SER A 14 11.51 -6.38 -2.74
C SER A 14 10.77 -6.07 -4.04
N ASN A 15 9.76 -6.85 -4.40
CA ASN A 15 8.97 -6.61 -5.62
C ASN A 15 8.10 -5.35 -5.48
N VAL A 16 7.49 -5.15 -4.31
CA VAL A 16 6.72 -3.93 -4.02
C VAL A 16 7.63 -2.71 -4.01
N ASP A 17 8.82 -2.78 -3.41
CA ASP A 17 9.77 -1.66 -3.39
C ASP A 17 10.26 -1.26 -4.78
N VAL A 18 10.43 -2.22 -5.71
CA VAL A 18 10.71 -1.93 -7.13
C VAL A 18 9.59 -1.11 -7.76
N LEU A 19 8.32 -1.51 -7.55
CA LEU A 19 7.16 -0.77 -8.07
C LEU A 19 7.03 0.62 -7.45
N ARG A 20 7.28 0.74 -6.15
CA ARG A 20 7.28 2.02 -5.42
C ARG A 20 8.31 2.99 -6.00
N GLY A 21 9.54 2.52 -6.20
CA GLY A 21 10.60 3.32 -6.80
C GLY A 21 10.25 3.78 -8.22
N TRP A 22 9.75 2.85 -9.05
CA TRP A 22 9.35 3.18 -10.42
C TRP A 22 8.22 4.22 -10.47
N LEU A 23 7.19 4.09 -9.63
CA LEU A 23 6.11 5.07 -9.55
C LEU A 23 6.61 6.45 -9.10
N ALA A 24 7.49 6.50 -8.09
CA ALA A 24 8.06 7.75 -7.61
C ALA A 24 8.89 8.46 -8.70
N GLU A 25 9.65 7.71 -9.49
CA GLU A 25 10.53 8.26 -10.53
C GLU A 25 9.78 8.66 -11.81
N HIS A 26 8.81 7.85 -12.24
CA HIS A 26 8.21 7.98 -13.57
C HIS A 26 6.72 8.39 -13.57
N ALA A 27 6.04 8.32 -12.42
CA ALA A 27 4.62 8.57 -12.31
C ALA A 27 4.28 9.27 -10.99
N SER A 28 5.01 10.33 -10.65
CA SER A 28 4.90 11.04 -9.37
C SER A 28 3.53 11.69 -9.11
N ASN A 29 2.67 11.77 -10.12
CA ASN A 29 1.27 12.20 -10.01
C ASN A 29 0.26 11.04 -9.90
N VAL A 30 0.72 9.79 -9.78
CA VAL A 30 -0.11 8.59 -9.63
C VAL A 30 -0.03 8.10 -8.18
N TYR A 31 -1.19 7.96 -7.54
CA TYR A 31 -1.31 7.53 -6.15
C TYR A 31 -1.96 6.14 -6.09
N PRO A 32 -1.20 5.08 -5.77
CA PRO A 32 -1.75 3.74 -5.62
C PRO A 32 -2.59 3.65 -4.34
N VAL A 33 -3.81 3.12 -4.46
CA VAL A 33 -4.75 2.97 -3.35
C VAL A 33 -5.41 1.59 -3.34
N GLY A 34 -5.87 1.18 -2.16
CA GLY A 34 -6.59 -0.07 -1.96
C GLY A 34 -5.75 -1.33 -2.20
N ARG A 35 -6.42 -2.49 -2.14
CA ARG A 35 -5.76 -3.80 -2.12
C ARG A 35 -4.83 -4.04 -3.31
N ASN A 36 -5.33 -3.81 -4.53
CA ASN A 36 -4.57 -4.10 -5.74
C ASN A 36 -3.56 -3.01 -6.08
N GLY A 37 -3.89 -1.74 -5.84
CA GLY A 37 -2.99 -0.62 -6.14
C GLY A 37 -1.72 -0.67 -5.29
N MET A 38 -1.86 -1.10 -4.03
CA MET A 38 -0.74 -1.17 -3.08
C MET A 38 -0.20 -2.59 -2.88
N HIS A 39 -0.83 -3.59 -3.51
CA HIS A 39 -0.57 -5.02 -3.29
C HIS A 39 -0.67 -5.47 -1.81
N LYS A 40 -1.56 -4.83 -1.02
CA LYS A 40 -1.74 -5.08 0.42
C LYS A 40 -3.10 -5.70 0.75
N TYR A 41 -3.15 -6.50 1.80
CA TYR A 41 -4.38 -6.93 2.41
C TYR A 41 -4.95 -5.81 3.31
N ASN A 42 -5.76 -4.92 2.71
CA ASN A 42 -6.36 -3.79 3.41
C ASN A 42 -7.87 -3.96 3.56
N ASN A 43 -8.38 -3.81 4.78
CA ASN A 43 -9.81 -3.64 5.03
C ASN A 43 -10.33 -2.33 4.42
N GLN A 44 -11.66 -2.16 4.42
CA GLN A 44 -12.31 -1.05 3.71
C GLN A 44 -11.88 0.30 4.29
N ASP A 45 -11.81 0.40 5.61
CA ASP A 45 -11.35 1.56 6.36
C ASP A 45 -9.90 1.94 6.01
N HIS A 46 -8.96 0.99 5.97
CA HIS A 46 -7.59 1.25 5.51
C HIS A 46 -7.54 1.73 4.06
N SER A 47 -8.38 1.15 3.19
CA SER A 47 -8.46 1.56 1.78
C SER A 47 -9.00 2.99 1.65
N MET A 48 -10.02 3.35 2.42
CA MET A 48 -10.58 4.70 2.45
C MET A 48 -9.59 5.70 3.04
N TYR A 49 -8.92 5.34 4.15
CA TYR A 49 -7.95 6.22 4.80
C TYR A 49 -6.76 6.52 3.89
N THR A 50 -6.22 5.50 3.19
CA THR A 50 -5.17 5.70 2.19
C THR A 50 -5.62 6.66 1.08
N ALA A 51 -6.87 6.54 0.61
CA ALA A 51 -7.42 7.44 -0.41
C ALA A 51 -7.52 8.88 0.09
N MET A 52 -7.94 9.09 1.34
CA MET A 52 -7.98 10.42 1.96
C MET A 52 -6.60 11.07 2.03
N LEU A 53 -5.60 10.34 2.56
CA LEU A 53 -4.21 10.84 2.62
C LEU A 53 -3.64 11.14 1.23
N SER A 54 -4.01 10.36 0.22
CA SER A 54 -3.59 10.60 -1.17
C SER A 54 -4.16 11.91 -1.71
N VAL A 55 -5.43 12.21 -1.42
CA VAL A 55 -6.05 13.49 -1.79
C VAL A 55 -5.41 14.65 -1.05
N GLU A 56 -5.10 14.51 0.24
CA GLU A 56 -4.39 15.52 1.02
C GLU A 56 -3.00 15.81 0.42
N ASN A 57 -2.28 14.78 -0.01
CA ASN A 57 -0.99 14.94 -0.72
C ASN A 57 -1.16 15.71 -2.04
N MET A 58 -2.21 15.43 -2.82
CA MET A 58 -2.52 16.21 -4.02
C MET A 58 -2.79 17.70 -3.72
N LEU A 59 -3.23 18.02 -2.51
CA LEU A 59 -3.48 19.37 -2.03
C LEU A 59 -2.29 20.01 -1.29
N GLY A 60 -1.13 19.34 -1.27
CA GLY A 60 0.12 19.89 -0.74
C GLY A 60 0.55 19.34 0.62
N ALA A 61 -0.13 18.33 1.16
CA ALA A 61 0.37 17.58 2.32
C ALA A 61 1.51 16.61 1.93
N SER A 62 2.09 15.95 2.93
CA SER A 62 3.22 15.03 2.75
C SER A 62 3.11 13.78 3.63
N HIS A 63 2.06 13.00 3.41
CA HIS A 63 1.80 11.72 4.07
C HIS A 63 2.52 10.55 3.39
N ASP A 64 3.10 9.64 4.16
CA ASP A 64 3.54 8.34 3.66
C ASP A 64 2.36 7.36 3.61
N ILE A 65 1.68 7.33 2.46
CA ILE A 65 0.53 6.43 2.26
C ILE A 65 0.91 4.93 2.35
N TRP A 66 2.18 4.57 2.16
CA TRP A 66 2.62 3.17 2.22
C TRP A 66 2.76 2.66 3.66
N SER A 67 2.81 3.54 4.65
CA SER A 67 2.86 3.18 6.07
C SER A 67 1.51 2.74 6.64
N VAL A 68 0.41 3.04 5.94
CA VAL A 68 -0.93 2.60 6.34
C VAL A 68 -0.95 1.07 6.44
N ASN A 69 -1.41 0.58 7.60
CA ASN A 69 -1.60 -0.84 7.91
C ASN A 69 -0.30 -1.69 8.00
N VAL A 70 0.87 -1.08 8.19
CA VAL A 70 2.14 -1.84 8.35
C VAL A 70 2.26 -2.46 9.74
N GLU A 71 1.68 -1.86 10.78
CA GLU A 71 1.81 -2.35 12.16
C GLU A 71 0.92 -3.58 12.46
N GLU A 72 -0.28 -3.66 11.89
CA GLU A 72 -1.17 -4.82 12.09
C GLU A 72 -0.68 -6.07 11.35
N GLU A 73 -0.03 -5.92 10.19
CA GLU A 73 0.54 -7.03 9.42
C GLU A 73 1.62 -7.80 10.22
N TYR A 74 2.44 -7.08 11.00
CA TYR A 74 3.45 -7.69 11.88
C TYR A 74 2.83 -8.44 13.07
N HIS A 75 1.65 -8.01 13.54
CA HIS A 75 0.92 -8.66 14.62
C HIS A 75 0.12 -9.90 14.15
N GLU A 76 -0.23 -9.98 12.87
CA GLU A 76 -0.85 -11.16 12.26
C GLU A 76 0.17 -12.26 11.91
N GLU A 77 1.39 -11.92 11.50
CA GLU A 77 2.47 -12.90 11.26
C GLU A 77 2.92 -13.62 12.55
N ALA A 78 2.81 -12.98 13.72
CA ALA A 78 3.28 -13.52 14.99
C ALA A 78 2.37 -14.58 15.64
N LYS A 79 1.27 -14.98 15.00
CA LYS A 79 0.32 -16.00 15.52
C LYS A 79 0.26 -17.28 14.69
N GLY A 80 1.34 -17.61 13.98
CA GLY A 80 1.57 -18.90 13.31
C GLY A 80 2.47 -19.82 14.13
#